data_AF-H9FKB5-F1
#
_entry.id   AF-H9FKB5-F1
#
_cell.length_a   1.000
_cell.length_b   1.000
_cell.length_c   1.000
_cell.angle_alpha   90.00
_cell.angle_beta   90.00
_cell.angle_gamma   90.00
#
_symmetry.space_group_name_H-M   'P 1'
#
loop_
_entity.id
_entity.type
_entity.pdbx_description
1 polymer ?
#
loop_
_entity_poly.entity_id
_entity_poly.type
_entity_poly.pdbx_seq_one_letter_code
_entity_poly.pdbx_strand_id
1 'polypeptide(L)'
;SGPAVASLEPPVKLKELHFSNMKTVDCVERKGKYMYFTVVMAEGKEIDFRCPQDQGWNAEITLQMVQYKNRQAILAVKSTRQKQQHLVQQQPP
;
A
#
# COMPACT_ATOMS: atom_id res chain seq x y z
N SER A 1 -37.61 -29.09 -19.94
CA SER A 1 -37.27 -28.02 -18.99
C SER A 1 -36.49 -28.64 -17.84
N GLY A 2 -35.15 -28.62 -17.91
CA GLY A 2 -34.28 -29.02 -16.80
C GLY A 2 -33.90 -27.80 -15.94
N PRO A 3 -33.62 -27.95 -14.64
CA PRO A 3 -33.29 -26.81 -13.81
C PRO A 3 -31.90 -26.30 -14.21
N ALA A 4 -31.79 -24.98 -14.38
CA ALA A 4 -30.50 -24.33 -14.52
C ALA A 4 -29.75 -24.46 -13.19
N VAL A 5 -28.68 -25.24 -13.19
CA VAL A 5 -27.78 -25.34 -12.05
C VAL A 5 -27.09 -23.99 -11.93
N ALA A 6 -27.49 -23.18 -10.94
CA ALA A 6 -26.77 -21.97 -10.61
C ALA A 6 -25.38 -22.38 -10.11
N SER A 7 -24.35 -22.16 -10.92
CA SER A 7 -22.95 -22.32 -10.52
C SER A 7 -22.69 -21.41 -9.32
N LEU A 8 -22.66 -22.00 -8.13
CA LEU A 8 -22.17 -21.36 -6.91
C LEU A 8 -20.65 -21.27 -7.01
N GLU A 9 -20.15 -20.28 -7.74
CA GLU A 9 -18.72 -19.96 -7.66
C GLU A 9 -18.43 -19.39 -6.26
N PRO A 10 -17.41 -19.91 -5.54
CA PRO A 10 -17.03 -19.34 -4.25
C PRO A 10 -16.62 -17.88 -4.44
N PRO A 11 -16.90 -16.99 -3.48
CA PRO A 11 -16.51 -15.58 -3.59
C PRO A 11 -15.02 -15.46 -3.89
N VAL A 12 -14.68 -14.84 -5.02
CA VAL A 12 -13.29 -14.56 -5.37
C VAL A 12 -12.71 -13.69 -4.26
N LYS A 13 -11.81 -14.25 -3.45
CA LYS A 13 -11.00 -13.46 -2.53
C LYS A 13 -10.17 -12.50 -3.38
N LEU A 14 -10.55 -11.24 -3.36
CA LEU A 14 -9.82 -10.18 -4.04
C LEU A 14 -8.40 -10.10 -3.48
N LYS A 15 -7.43 -9.88 -4.36
CA LYS A 15 -6.04 -9.66 -3.96
C LYS A 15 -5.95 -8.27 -3.31
N GLU A 16 -5.64 -8.22 -2.02
CA GLU A 16 -5.45 -6.99 -1.27
C GLU A 16 -3.97 -6.62 -1.17
N LEU A 17 -3.67 -5.32 -1.24
CA LEU A 17 -2.32 -4.78 -1.15
C LEU A 17 -2.29 -3.70 -0.06
N HIS A 18 -1.65 -4.01 1.08
CA HIS A 18 -1.57 -3.08 2.20
C HIS A 18 -0.39 -2.12 2.06
N PHE A 19 -0.63 -0.82 2.21
CA PHE A 19 0.42 0.20 2.25
C PHE A 19 1.46 -0.01 3.36
N SER A 20 1.08 -0.69 4.46
CA SER A 20 2.02 -1.09 5.52
C SER A 20 3.15 -1.99 5.02
N ASN A 21 2.88 -2.76 3.96
CA ASN A 21 3.78 -3.76 3.42
C ASN A 21 4.47 -3.27 2.14
N MET A 22 4.24 -2.03 1.70
CA MET A 22 4.83 -1.47 0.49
C MET A 22 6.12 -0.70 0.78
N LYS A 23 7.19 -1.07 0.08
CA LYS A 23 8.49 -0.40 0.14
C LYS A 23 8.55 0.78 -0.83
N THR A 24 8.21 0.58 -2.09
CA THR A 24 8.23 1.64 -3.12
C THR A 24 7.28 1.29 -4.26
N VAL A 25 6.96 2.30 -5.06
CA VAL A 25 6.38 2.15 -6.39
C VAL A 25 7.42 2.67 -7.36
N ASP A 26 7.91 1.80 -8.23
CA ASP A 26 8.91 2.18 -9.22
C ASP A 26 8.20 2.51 -10.53
N CYS A 27 8.56 3.65 -11.12
CA CYS A 27 7.99 4.09 -12.39
C CYS A 27 8.59 3.23 -13.50
N VAL A 28 7.74 2.45 -14.15
CA VAL A 28 8.14 1.59 -15.26
C VAL A 28 7.50 2.13 -16.55
N GLU A 29 8.09 1.75 -17.66
CA GLU A 29 8.01 2.43 -18.95
C GLU A 29 6.58 2.65 -19.48
N ARG A 30 6.44 3.67 -20.33
CA ARG A 30 5.25 3.84 -21.18
C ARG A 30 5.47 3.09 -22.48
N LYS A 31 4.57 2.18 -22.82
CA LYS A 31 4.61 1.43 -24.08
C LYS A 31 3.25 1.53 -24.77
N GLY A 32 3.18 2.41 -25.77
CA GLY A 32 1.93 2.74 -26.46
C GLY A 32 0.90 3.29 -25.48
N LYS A 33 -0.32 2.73 -25.49
CA LYS A 33 -1.42 3.17 -24.62
C LYS A 33 -1.34 2.67 -23.16
N TYR A 34 -0.32 1.89 -22.82
CA TYR A 34 -0.17 1.27 -21.51
C TYR A 34 0.99 1.85 -20.72
N MET A 35 0.77 2.01 -19.43
CA MET A 35 1.77 2.25 -18.42
C MET A 35 2.05 0.96 -17.67
N TYR A 36 3.32 0.71 -17.40
CA TYR A 36 3.78 -0.39 -16.57
C TYR A 36 4.34 0.22 -15.28
N PHE A 37 4.19 -0.44 -14.14
CA PHE A 37 4.86 -0.02 -12.91
C PHE A 37 5.00 -1.21 -11.99
N THR A 38 6.00 -1.17 -11.11
CA THR A 38 6.26 -2.26 -10.17
C THR A 38 6.08 -1.74 -8.76
N VAL A 39 5.31 -2.47 -7.96
CA VAL A 39 5.24 -2.25 -6.51
C VAL A 39 6.22 -3.21 -5.84
N VAL A 40 7.21 -2.66 -5.16
CA VAL A 40 8.13 -3.43 -4.34
C VAL A 40 7.59 -3.49 -2.92
N MET A 41 7.46 -4.70 -2.40
CA MET A 41 7.00 -4.98 -1.04
C MET A 41 8.16 -4.92 -0.04
N ALA A 42 7.84 -4.73 1.23
CA ALA A 42 8.81 -4.69 2.33
C ALA A 42 9.60 -6.00 2.47
N GLU A 43 8.98 -7.13 2.12
CA GLU A 43 9.58 -8.47 2.08
C GLU A 43 10.46 -8.71 0.83
N GLY A 44 10.62 -7.70 -0.04
CA GLY A 44 11.39 -7.82 -1.28
C GLY A 44 10.63 -8.44 -2.45
N LYS A 45 9.38 -8.86 -2.26
CA LYS A 45 8.49 -9.29 -3.34
C LYS A 45 8.15 -8.12 -4.26
N GLU A 46 8.14 -8.36 -5.56
CA GLU A 46 7.75 -7.38 -6.57
C GLU A 46 6.41 -7.76 -7.22
N ILE A 47 5.57 -6.77 -7.50
CA ILE A 47 4.27 -6.94 -8.15
C ILE A 47 4.21 -5.99 -9.34
N ASP A 48 4.17 -6.56 -10.53
CA ASP A 48 4.07 -5.80 -11.77
C ASP A 48 2.61 -5.48 -12.11
N PHE A 49 2.38 -4.22 -12.45
CA PHE A 49 1.11 -3.69 -12.88
C PHE A 49 1.19 -3.23 -14.33
N ARG A 50 0.08 -3.39 -15.03
CA ARG A 50 -0.15 -2.81 -16.35
C ARG A 50 -1.53 -2.17 -16.38
N CYS A 51 -1.58 -0.88 -16.67
CA CYS A 51 -2.85 -0.15 -16.81
C CYS A 51 -2.84 0.76 -18.04
N PRO A 52 -4.01 1.15 -18.56
CA PRO A 52 -4.10 2.27 -19.50
C PRO A 52 -3.46 3.54 -18.91
N GLN A 53 -2.81 4.33 -19.75
CA GLN A 53 -2.05 5.52 -19.32
C GLN A 53 -2.92 6.61 -18.67
N ASP A 54 -4.17 6.74 -19.11
CA ASP A 54 -5.12 7.76 -18.68
C ASP A 54 -5.73 7.49 -17.29
N GLN A 55 -5.55 6.28 -16.74
CA GLN A 55 -6.10 5.93 -15.42
C GLN A 55 -5.26 6.46 -14.24
N GLY A 56 -3.98 6.80 -14.45
CA GLY A 56 -3.16 7.41 -13.41
C GLY A 56 -2.86 6.55 -12.17
N TRP A 57 -3.06 5.23 -12.22
CA TRP A 57 -2.89 4.32 -11.08
C TRP A 57 -1.55 4.44 -10.36
N ASN A 58 -0.44 4.56 -11.11
CA ASN A 58 0.88 4.77 -10.51
C ASN A 58 0.89 6.02 -9.60
N ALA A 59 0.33 7.13 -10.08
CA ALA A 59 0.28 8.38 -9.32
C ALA A 59 -0.60 8.24 -8.07
N GLU A 60 -1.78 7.63 -8.20
CA GLU A 60 -2.71 7.42 -7.09
C GLU A 60 -2.10 6.53 -6.00
N ILE A 61 -1.55 5.37 -6.39
CA ILE A 61 -0.91 4.44 -5.44
C ILE A 61 0.30 5.10 -4.77
N THR A 62 1.12 5.84 -5.54
CA THR A 62 2.27 6.58 -5.01
C THR A 62 1.84 7.60 -3.97
N LEU A 63 0.82 8.41 -4.27
CA LEU A 63 0.32 9.44 -3.37
C LEU A 63 -0.20 8.83 -2.07
N GLN A 64 -1.05 7.79 -2.17
CA GLN A 64 -1.62 7.13 -1.00
C GLN A 64 -0.56 6.44 -0.14
N MET A 65 0.47 5.84 -0.76
CA MET A 65 1.62 5.26 -0.05
C MET A 65 2.40 6.33 0.71
N VAL A 66 2.72 7.47 0.08
CA VAL A 66 3.44 8.58 0.72
C VAL A 66 2.64 9.13 1.89
N GLN A 67 1.35 9.37 1.71
CA GLN A 67 0.48 9.82 2.79
C GLN A 67 0.44 8.84 3.96
N TYR A 68 0.33 7.54 3.68
CA TYR A 68 0.36 6.51 4.71
C TYR A 68 1.66 6.57 5.51
N LYS A 69 2.82 6.59 4.84
CA LYS A 69 4.13 6.65 5.49
C LYS A 69 4.32 7.93 6.31
N ASN A 70 3.85 9.07 5.81
CA ASN A 70 3.88 10.33 6.55
C ASN A 70 3.03 10.26 7.82
N ARG A 71 1.82 9.69 7.76
CA ARG A 71 0.99 9.47 8.95
C ARG A 71 1.71 8.59 9.98
N GLN A 72 2.34 7.50 9.55
CA GLN A 72 3.11 6.62 10.44
C GLN A 72 4.30 7.33 11.08
N ALA A 73 5.06 8.13 10.31
CA ALA A 73 6.19 8.89 10.83
C ALA A 73 5.77 9.88 11.92
N ILE A 74 4.67 10.62 11.71
CA ILE A 74 4.11 11.55 12.70
C ILE A 74 3.72 10.81 13.98
N LEU A 75 3.04 9.67 13.87
CA LEU A 75 2.64 8.86 15.02
C LEU A 75 3.84 8.34 15.81
N ALA A 76 4.89 7.86 15.12
CA ALA A 76 6.12 7.38 15.75
C ALA A 76 6.84 8.50 16.52
N VAL A 77 6.92 9.70 15.94
CA VAL A 77 7.52 10.87 16.61
C VAL A 77 6.73 11.27 17.85
N LYS A 78 5.39 11.34 17.75
CA LYS A 78 4.53 11.67 18.90
C LYS A 78 4.69 10.65 20.03
N SER A 79 4.68 9.35 19.71
CA SER A 79 4.87 8.28 20.69
C SER A 79 6.24 8.37 21.38
N THR A 80 7.30 8.64 20.63
CA THR A 80 8.65 8.77 21.18
C THR A 80 8.77 9.95 22.13
N ARG A 81 8.20 11.11 21.77
CA ARG A 81 8.16 12.30 22.65
C ARG A 81 7.39 12.04 23.93
N GLN A 82 6.23 11.37 23.85
CA GLN A 82 5.47 10.98 25.02
C GLN A 82 6.29 10.08 25.93
N LYS A 83 6.93 9.03 25.41
CA LYS A 83 7.78 8.13 26.21
C LYS A 83 8.91 8.89 26.91
N GLN A 84 9.60 9.79 26.21
CA GLN A 84 10.65 10.62 26.82
C GLN A 84 10.12 11.51 27.94
N GLN A 85 8.97 12.15 27.76
CA GLN A 85 8.35 12.97 28.82
C GLN A 85 8.00 12.14 30.06
N HIS A 86 7.46 10.93 29.89
CA HIS A 86 7.15 10.04 31.01
C HIS A 86 8.42 9.56 31.73
N LEU A 87 9.49 9.27 31.00
CA LEU A 87 10.77 8.86 31.60
C LEU A 87 11.41 9.99 32.41
N VAL A 88 11.38 11.23 31.92
CA VAL A 88 11.90 12.40 32.64
C VAL A 88 11.09 12.68 33.92
N GLN A 89 9.77 12.47 33.90
CA GLN A 89 8.92 12.60 35.10
C GLN A 89 9.18 11.50 36.15
N GLN A 90 9.77 10.36 35.77
CA GLN A 90 10.03 9.23 36.66
C GLN A 90 11.45 9.26 37.29
N GLN A 91 12.31 10.21 36.91
CA GLN A 91 13.61 10.38 37.57
C GLN A 91 13.42 11.03 38.94
N PRO A 92 13.90 10.39 40.05
CA PRO A 92 13.90 11.03 41.35
C PRO A 92 14.88 12.24 41.37
N PRO A 93 14.65 13.24 42.25
CA PRO A 93 15.44 14.46 42.32
C PRO A 93 16.90 14.24 42.71
#